data_AF-A0A433ZSM2-F1
#
_entry.id   AF-A0A433ZSM2-F1
#
_cell.length_a   1.000
_cell.length_b   1.000
_cell.length_c   1.000
_cell.angle_alpha   90.00
_cell.angle_beta   90.00
_cell.angle_gamma   90.00
#
_symmetry.space_group_name_H-M   'P 1'
#
loop_
_entity.id
_entity.type
_entity.pdbx_description
1 polymer ?
#
loop_
_entity_poly.entity_id
_entity_poly.type
_entity_poly.pdbx_seq_one_letter_code
_entity_poly.pdbx_strand_id
1 'polypeptide(L)'
;MIDGWLELSQLTKTNLRISLLAEEVDYVNRNPERKTDNSLSDDDYQLTTDNLTLRAGEPVSKLRSDILKYYSQEPETVLIGYGKNGRTLGVEIPDPAVSIYISDGLNNNLDEEVISQIDILSDKYKTHRGIKIGDPVFLMFERYGLHDSFGADDNSESFIYQHSNMSLIFETDKEKKITRITYLLTSPGAENCVVNPATWSAASLTQPALKEVIFGGRAWFYSQPDEQCKTDRFIIRGDRVLQYRRQGDFAYVNYINSKKKVAEGWIKLSLLEKADEQNNTLNYEDFIWSSDNGEADFLGKPLSDNIVSRWLDQQKENISVPPLHDFFREFELWHFDTGDTIVTVAGTNVIIEKRTGEPDKYISGITFKNNRYKTRRGIAAGDTYQDMVKAYGNVYQISPDDNCYYYSWFDRQLGFCFGENRVITEIMYKNYPESDRR
;
A
#
# COMPACT_ATOMS: atom_id res chain seq x y z
N MET A 1 66.54 -4.31 4.33
CA MET A 1 66.77 -2.99 3.69
C MET A 1 67.42 -3.29 2.35
N ILE A 2 66.79 -2.85 1.27
CA ILE A 2 67.13 -2.85 -0.18
C ILE A 2 65.75 -2.87 -0.86
N ASP A 3 65.24 -1.71 -1.27
CA ASP A 3 65.26 -1.14 -2.63
C ASP A 3 64.00 -1.58 -3.38
N GLY A 4 63.25 -0.73 -4.06
CA GLY A 4 63.70 0.10 -5.17
C GLY A 4 62.97 -0.39 -6.42
N TRP A 5 62.53 0.55 -7.24
CA TRP A 5 61.87 0.34 -8.53
C TRP A 5 62.54 -0.76 -9.38
N LEU A 6 61.74 -1.56 -10.10
CA LEU A 6 62.24 -2.29 -11.27
C LEU A 6 61.18 -2.46 -12.37
N GLU A 7 61.70 -2.31 -13.58
CA GLU A 7 61.08 -1.96 -14.85
C GLU A 7 60.35 -3.12 -15.57
N LEU A 8 59.48 -2.70 -16.49
CA LEU A 8 58.70 -3.44 -17.50
C LEU A 8 59.53 -4.25 -18.53
N SER A 9 60.76 -4.68 -18.22
CA SER A 9 61.67 -5.35 -19.16
C SER A 9 61.92 -6.84 -18.87
N GLN A 10 61.25 -7.46 -17.90
CA GLN A 10 61.55 -8.85 -17.49
C GLN A 10 60.50 -9.93 -17.82
N LEU A 11 59.45 -9.65 -18.60
CA LEU A 11 58.45 -10.68 -18.98
C LEU A 11 58.69 -11.36 -20.34
N THR A 12 59.85 -11.17 -20.97
CA THR A 12 60.22 -11.93 -22.17
C THR A 12 61.29 -12.97 -21.87
N LYS A 13 60.85 -14.16 -21.44
CA LYS A 13 61.40 -15.49 -21.83
C LYS A 13 60.93 -16.58 -20.85
N THR A 14 59.78 -17.19 -21.14
CA THR A 14 59.65 -18.65 -20.97
C THR A 14 58.52 -19.22 -21.82
N ASN A 15 58.97 -19.96 -22.84
CA ASN A 15 58.26 -20.91 -23.70
C ASN A 15 56.89 -21.41 -23.21
N LEU A 16 55.81 -20.94 -23.86
CA LEU A 16 54.58 -21.71 -23.99
C LEU A 16 54.42 -22.10 -25.47
N ARG A 17 54.44 -23.42 -25.72
CA ARG A 17 54.26 -24.04 -27.03
C ARG A 17 52.87 -23.68 -27.57
N ILE A 18 52.87 -23.06 -28.75
CA ILE A 18 51.68 -22.84 -29.58
C ILE A 18 51.28 -24.20 -30.17
N SER A 19 50.04 -24.63 -29.91
CA SER A 19 49.34 -25.60 -30.75
C SER A 19 48.43 -24.81 -31.69
N LEU A 20 48.62 -24.97 -33.00
CA LEU A 20 47.79 -24.38 -34.04
C LEU A 20 46.50 -25.20 -34.23
N LEU A 21 45.40 -24.49 -34.53
CA LEU A 21 44.05 -24.87 -35.04
C LEU A 21 42.99 -24.18 -34.16
N ALA A 22 42.17 -23.20 -34.58
CA ALA A 22 41.71 -22.82 -35.91
C ALA A 22 41.33 -21.31 -35.98
N GLU A 23 41.50 -20.74 -37.17
CA GLU A 23 41.00 -19.48 -37.75
C GLU A 23 40.62 -18.31 -36.81
N GLU A 24 41.56 -17.38 -36.68
CA GLU A 24 41.30 -15.97 -36.39
C GLU A 24 40.54 -15.34 -37.57
N VAL A 25 39.27 -14.98 -37.37
CA VAL A 25 38.60 -14.00 -38.23
C VAL A 25 38.90 -12.62 -37.67
N ASP A 26 39.67 -11.85 -38.43
CA ASP A 26 40.17 -10.52 -38.12
C ASP A 26 39.02 -9.50 -38.01
N TYR A 27 38.56 -9.22 -36.78
CA TYR A 27 37.50 -8.23 -36.48
C TYR A 27 38.04 -6.84 -36.13
N VAL A 28 39.29 -6.50 -36.46
CA VAL A 28 39.89 -5.21 -36.05
C VAL A 28 39.54 -4.04 -36.98
N ASN A 29 38.82 -4.25 -38.08
CA ASN A 29 38.47 -3.16 -39.02
C ASN A 29 36.99 -3.14 -39.44
N ARG A 30 36.04 -3.38 -38.52
CA ARG A 30 34.68 -2.86 -38.70
C ARG A 30 34.54 -1.51 -38.02
N ASN A 31 34.36 -0.49 -38.84
CA ASN A 31 33.82 0.80 -38.42
C ASN A 31 32.52 0.51 -37.62
N PRO A 32 32.37 0.97 -36.37
CA PRO A 32 31.19 0.64 -35.58
C PRO A 32 29.96 1.20 -36.30
N GLU A 33 29.08 0.30 -36.73
CA GLU A 33 27.75 0.68 -37.20
C GLU A 33 27.09 1.51 -36.09
N ARG A 34 26.48 2.63 -36.50
CA ARG A 34 25.91 3.62 -35.58
C ARG A 34 24.91 2.95 -34.63
N LYS A 35 24.92 3.44 -33.37
CA LYS A 35 24.08 3.19 -32.18
C LYS A 35 22.55 2.94 -32.34
N THR A 36 21.98 2.66 -33.52
CA THR A 36 20.52 2.75 -33.78
C THR A 36 19.80 1.46 -34.14
N ASP A 37 20.44 0.30 -34.28
CA ASP A 37 19.77 -0.89 -34.87
C ASP A 37 19.13 -1.87 -33.87
N ASN A 38 19.27 -1.67 -32.55
CA ASN A 38 18.64 -2.53 -31.53
C ASN A 38 17.54 -1.80 -30.74
N SER A 39 16.61 -1.12 -31.43
CA SER A 39 15.50 -0.44 -30.75
C SER A 39 14.72 -1.40 -29.84
N LEU A 40 14.47 -0.98 -28.60
CA LEU A 40 13.63 -1.72 -27.66
C LEU A 40 12.15 -1.54 -28.02
N SER A 41 11.37 -2.58 -27.78
CA SER A 41 9.94 -2.64 -28.04
C SER A 41 9.18 -3.11 -26.79
N ASP A 42 7.87 -2.92 -26.77
CA ASP A 42 7.00 -3.43 -25.69
C ASP A 42 7.19 -4.94 -25.42
N ASP A 43 7.48 -5.73 -26.46
CA ASP A 43 7.68 -7.18 -26.34
C ASP A 43 8.95 -7.52 -25.54
N ASP A 44 9.93 -6.62 -25.46
CA ASP A 44 11.15 -6.81 -24.68
C ASP A 44 10.90 -6.76 -23.17
N TYR A 45 9.73 -6.27 -22.76
CA TYR A 45 9.38 -6.05 -21.36
C TYR A 45 8.20 -6.88 -20.87
N GLN A 46 7.96 -8.03 -21.51
CA GLN A 46 7.07 -9.06 -21.02
C GLN A 46 7.83 -10.35 -20.77
N LEU A 47 7.42 -11.09 -19.75
CA LEU A 47 7.92 -12.42 -19.44
C LEU A 47 6.89 -13.47 -19.83
N THR A 48 7.24 -14.36 -20.75
CA THR A 48 6.46 -15.55 -21.05
C THR A 48 7.00 -16.73 -20.25
N THR A 49 6.17 -17.28 -19.38
CA THR A 49 6.41 -18.53 -18.68
C THR A 49 5.71 -19.69 -19.40
N ASP A 50 5.74 -20.90 -18.84
CA ASP A 50 5.06 -22.06 -19.44
C ASP A 50 3.54 -21.82 -19.63
N ASN A 51 2.91 -21.08 -18.73
CA ASN A 51 1.46 -20.90 -18.68
C ASN A 51 0.99 -19.43 -18.67
N LEU A 52 1.87 -18.48 -18.34
CA LEU A 52 1.52 -17.08 -18.14
C LEU A 52 2.33 -16.17 -19.08
N THR A 53 1.73 -15.06 -19.49
CA THR A 53 2.47 -13.92 -20.01
C THR A 53 2.28 -12.78 -19.03
N LEU A 54 3.39 -12.32 -18.45
CA LEU A 54 3.41 -11.35 -17.37
C LEU A 54 4.00 -10.06 -17.88
N ARG A 55 3.32 -8.94 -17.64
CA ARG A 55 3.86 -7.62 -17.94
C ARG A 55 3.66 -6.67 -16.75
N ALA A 56 4.70 -5.94 -16.41
CA ALA A 56 4.61 -4.88 -15.40
C ALA A 56 3.61 -3.81 -15.86
N GLY A 57 2.70 -3.38 -14.97
CA GLY A 57 1.59 -2.48 -15.26
C GLY A 57 0.26 -3.18 -15.56
N GLU A 58 0.22 -4.50 -15.71
CA GLU A 58 -1.04 -5.23 -15.87
C GLU A 58 -1.85 -5.27 -14.57
N PRO A 59 -3.20 -5.23 -14.66
CA PRO A 59 -4.08 -5.28 -13.49
C PRO A 59 -4.02 -6.64 -12.79
N VAL A 60 -4.08 -6.62 -11.47
CA VAL A 60 -4.01 -7.81 -10.62
C VAL A 60 -5.17 -8.78 -10.84
N SER A 61 -6.36 -8.30 -11.18
CA SER A 61 -7.55 -9.11 -11.51
C SER A 61 -7.28 -10.05 -12.67
N LYS A 62 -6.59 -9.56 -13.71
CA LYS A 62 -6.16 -10.39 -14.83
C LYS A 62 -5.16 -11.46 -14.37
N LEU A 63 -4.14 -11.06 -13.63
CA LEU A 63 -3.15 -11.98 -13.06
C LEU A 63 -3.81 -13.08 -12.21
N ARG A 64 -4.73 -12.71 -11.31
CA ARG A 64 -5.48 -13.65 -10.46
C ARG A 64 -6.32 -14.62 -11.29
N SER A 65 -7.04 -14.11 -12.29
CA SER A 65 -7.82 -14.94 -13.20
C SER A 65 -6.95 -15.95 -13.94
N ASP A 66 -5.78 -15.54 -14.41
CA ASP A 66 -4.86 -16.42 -15.12
C ASP A 66 -4.24 -17.46 -14.17
N ILE A 67 -3.80 -17.06 -12.98
CA ILE A 67 -3.26 -18.01 -11.98
C ILE A 67 -4.32 -19.06 -11.61
N LEU A 68 -5.55 -18.64 -11.30
CA LEU A 68 -6.64 -19.55 -10.95
C LEU A 68 -6.93 -20.52 -12.10
N LYS A 69 -6.93 -20.03 -13.34
CA LYS A 69 -7.17 -20.86 -14.53
C LYS A 69 -6.09 -21.91 -14.74
N TYR A 70 -4.81 -21.56 -14.59
CA TYR A 70 -3.71 -22.46 -14.95
C TYR A 70 -3.21 -23.32 -13.79
N TYR A 71 -3.34 -22.85 -12.56
CA TYR A 71 -2.85 -23.56 -11.36
C TYR A 71 -3.98 -24.09 -10.47
N SER A 72 -5.25 -23.75 -10.76
CA SER A 72 -6.42 -24.17 -9.97
C SER A 72 -6.32 -23.82 -8.48
N GLN A 73 -5.61 -22.73 -8.16
CA GLN A 73 -5.41 -22.20 -6.81
C GLN A 73 -5.57 -20.68 -6.85
N GLU A 74 -6.23 -20.11 -5.84
CA GLU A 74 -6.19 -18.67 -5.67
C GLU A 74 -4.81 -18.24 -5.18
N PRO A 75 -4.20 -17.22 -5.78
CA PRO A 75 -2.90 -16.75 -5.35
C PRO A 75 -2.99 -16.08 -3.98
N GLU A 76 -2.17 -16.54 -3.05
CA GLU A 76 -1.97 -15.85 -1.79
C GLU A 76 -1.07 -14.64 -2.00
N THR A 77 -1.31 -13.58 -1.21
CA THR A 77 -0.49 -12.37 -1.24
C THR A 77 0.18 -12.18 0.10
N VAL A 78 1.49 -11.97 0.08
CA VAL A 78 2.30 -11.73 1.28
C VAL A 78 2.73 -10.27 1.29
N LEU A 79 2.53 -9.57 2.40
CA LEU A 79 3.04 -8.21 2.53
C LEU A 79 4.57 -8.23 2.54
N ILE A 80 5.17 -7.58 1.55
CA ILE A 80 6.62 -7.42 1.45
C ILE A 80 7.05 -6.13 2.12
N GLY A 81 6.24 -5.09 2.01
CA GLY A 81 6.43 -3.84 2.72
C GLY A 81 5.75 -2.67 2.02
N TYR A 82 6.22 -1.47 2.36
CA TYR A 82 5.77 -0.23 1.74
C TYR A 82 6.89 0.36 0.91
N GLY A 83 6.56 0.84 -0.28
CA GLY A 83 7.45 1.54 -1.18
C GLY A 83 6.95 2.95 -1.54
N LYS A 84 7.66 3.62 -2.44
CA LYS A 84 7.33 4.98 -2.91
C LYS A 84 5.92 5.13 -3.47
N ASN A 85 5.39 4.05 -4.06
CA ASN A 85 4.12 4.06 -4.77
C ASN A 85 2.97 3.51 -3.92
N GLY A 86 3.26 2.96 -2.73
CA GLY A 86 2.28 2.45 -1.80
C GLY A 86 2.66 1.08 -1.24
N ARG A 87 1.67 0.26 -0.93
CA ARG A 87 1.84 -1.10 -0.41
C ARG A 87 2.35 -2.01 -1.51
N THR A 88 3.40 -2.79 -1.22
CA THR A 88 3.91 -3.83 -2.12
C THR A 88 3.62 -5.21 -1.53
N LEU A 89 2.89 -6.01 -2.29
CA LEU A 89 2.59 -7.40 -1.95
C LEU A 89 3.34 -8.33 -2.90
N GLY A 90 3.90 -9.41 -2.39
CA GLY A 90 4.40 -10.53 -3.17
C GLY A 90 3.24 -11.45 -3.47
N VAL A 91 3.17 -11.97 -4.69
CA VAL A 91 2.16 -12.93 -5.11
C VAL A 91 2.79 -14.31 -5.09
N GLU A 92 2.28 -15.20 -4.25
CA GLU A 92 2.72 -16.59 -4.25
C GLU A 92 2.15 -17.30 -5.47
N ILE A 93 3.05 -17.81 -6.30
CA ILE A 93 2.71 -18.65 -7.45
C ILE A 93 3.42 -20.00 -7.35
N PRO A 94 2.84 -21.09 -7.90
CA PRO A 94 3.46 -22.42 -7.89
C PRO A 94 4.69 -22.57 -8.80
N ASP A 95 5.38 -21.47 -9.12
CA ASP A 95 6.61 -21.46 -9.90
C ASP A 95 7.70 -20.66 -9.17
N PRO A 96 8.67 -21.33 -8.50
CA PRO A 96 9.70 -20.66 -7.72
C PRO A 96 10.75 -19.94 -8.58
N ALA A 97 10.73 -20.12 -9.91
CA ALA A 97 11.66 -19.45 -10.82
C ALA A 97 11.33 -17.96 -11.01
N VAL A 98 10.11 -17.55 -10.67
CA VAL A 98 9.59 -16.20 -10.89
C VAL A 98 9.01 -15.66 -9.59
N SER A 99 9.39 -14.45 -9.21
CA SER A 99 8.74 -13.71 -8.12
C SER A 99 7.97 -12.54 -8.71
N ILE A 100 6.69 -12.40 -8.34
CA ILE A 100 5.82 -11.33 -8.82
C ILE A 100 5.47 -10.44 -7.64
N TYR A 101 5.59 -9.14 -7.85
CA TYR A 101 5.18 -8.13 -6.88
C TYR A 101 4.11 -7.24 -7.50
N ILE A 102 3.15 -6.87 -6.67
CA ILE A 102 2.04 -6.00 -7.02
C ILE A 102 2.06 -4.78 -6.11
N SER A 103 1.63 -3.62 -6.61
CA SER A 103 1.54 -2.42 -5.80
C SER A 103 0.37 -1.54 -6.21
N ASP A 104 -0.18 -0.80 -5.24
CA ASP A 104 -1.09 0.31 -5.51
C ASP A 104 -0.29 1.55 -5.97
N GLY A 105 -0.97 2.53 -6.58
CA GLY A 105 -0.42 3.88 -6.83
C GLY A 105 0.63 4.05 -7.94
N LEU A 106 0.92 3.02 -8.75
CA LEU A 106 1.88 3.10 -9.85
C LEU A 106 1.30 3.52 -11.21
N ASN A 107 0.00 3.38 -11.40
CA ASN A 107 -0.68 3.68 -12.67
C ASN A 107 -1.74 4.76 -12.45
N ASN A 108 -1.63 5.88 -13.17
CA ASN A 108 -2.53 7.03 -13.04
C ASN A 108 -3.97 6.76 -13.52
N ASN A 109 -4.26 5.57 -14.07
CA ASN A 109 -5.49 5.29 -14.80
C ASN A 109 -6.33 4.10 -14.31
N LEU A 110 -5.99 3.45 -13.19
CA LEU A 110 -6.76 2.28 -12.72
C LEU A 110 -7.02 2.30 -11.20
N ASP A 111 -8.28 2.05 -10.84
CA ASP A 111 -8.82 1.83 -9.49
C ASP A 111 -8.32 0.52 -8.84
N GLU A 112 -7.20 -0.03 -9.29
CA GLU A 112 -6.79 -1.41 -9.03
C GLU A 112 -5.26 -1.54 -8.87
N GLU A 113 -4.80 -2.47 -8.03
CA GLU A 113 -3.38 -2.84 -7.94
C GLU A 113 -2.87 -3.36 -9.30
N VAL A 114 -1.59 -3.11 -9.58
CA VAL A 114 -0.93 -3.56 -10.81
C VAL A 114 0.33 -4.34 -10.50
N ILE A 115 0.79 -5.16 -11.44
CA ILE A 115 2.11 -5.81 -11.37
C ILE A 115 3.18 -4.72 -11.37
N SER A 116 3.85 -4.53 -10.25
CA SER A 116 4.89 -3.52 -10.09
C SER A 116 6.27 -4.04 -10.47
N GLN A 117 6.52 -5.32 -10.21
CA GLN A 117 7.82 -5.94 -10.48
C GLN A 117 7.68 -7.43 -10.77
N ILE A 118 8.52 -7.93 -11.67
CA ILE A 118 8.68 -9.35 -11.96
C ILE A 118 10.17 -9.67 -11.92
N ASP A 119 10.55 -10.64 -11.09
CA ASP A 119 11.93 -11.12 -11.01
C ASP A 119 12.06 -12.53 -11.54
N ILE A 120 13.12 -12.76 -12.30
CA ILE A 120 13.60 -14.09 -12.67
C ILE A 120 14.84 -14.39 -11.82
N LEU A 121 14.79 -15.49 -11.07
CA LEU A 121 15.86 -15.91 -10.16
C LEU A 121 16.49 -17.25 -10.55
N SER A 122 16.06 -17.84 -11.67
CA SER A 122 16.61 -19.10 -12.19
C SER A 122 16.78 -19.08 -13.70
N ASP A 123 17.52 -20.04 -14.24
CA ASP A 123 17.79 -20.15 -15.67
C ASP A 123 16.67 -20.84 -16.46
N LYS A 124 15.54 -21.16 -15.80
CA LYS A 124 14.35 -21.77 -16.42
C LYS A 124 13.76 -20.88 -17.53
N TYR A 125 13.75 -19.57 -17.29
CA TYR A 125 13.13 -18.61 -18.20
C TYR A 125 14.15 -17.66 -18.80
N LYS A 126 13.79 -17.13 -19.97
CA LYS A 126 14.60 -16.20 -20.74
C LYS A 126 13.77 -14.96 -21.09
N THR A 127 14.45 -13.84 -21.23
CA THR A 127 13.85 -12.61 -21.78
C THR A 127 13.39 -12.82 -23.22
N HIS A 128 12.65 -11.87 -23.78
CA HIS A 128 12.22 -11.91 -25.19
C HIS A 128 13.38 -12.13 -26.15
N ARG A 129 14.51 -11.43 -25.91
CA ARG A 129 15.74 -11.62 -26.69
C ARG A 129 16.58 -12.80 -26.22
N GLY A 130 16.06 -13.68 -25.38
CA GLY A 130 16.64 -14.99 -25.05
C GLY A 130 17.80 -14.97 -24.04
N ILE A 131 17.94 -13.92 -23.23
CA ILE A 131 18.91 -13.85 -22.12
C ILE A 131 18.34 -14.51 -20.87
N LYS A 132 19.12 -15.33 -20.16
CA LYS A 132 18.71 -15.99 -18.91
C LYS A 132 19.76 -15.84 -17.79
N ILE A 133 19.38 -16.26 -16.59
CA ILE A 133 20.30 -16.33 -15.44
C ILE A 133 21.48 -17.26 -15.76
N GLY A 134 22.69 -16.84 -15.38
CA GLY A 134 23.96 -17.50 -15.67
C GLY A 134 24.60 -17.14 -17.01
N ASP A 135 23.91 -16.40 -17.88
CA ASP A 135 24.51 -15.90 -19.12
C ASP A 135 25.56 -14.81 -18.81
N PRO A 136 26.63 -14.71 -19.62
CA PRO A 136 27.61 -13.63 -19.48
C PRO A 136 27.03 -12.28 -19.92
N VAL A 137 27.42 -11.20 -19.25
CA VAL A 137 26.98 -9.83 -19.56
C VAL A 137 27.24 -9.42 -21.03
N PHE A 138 28.26 -9.98 -21.67
CA PHE A 138 28.56 -9.73 -23.08
C PHE A 138 27.40 -10.12 -24.00
N LEU A 139 26.73 -11.25 -23.72
CA LEU A 139 25.59 -11.71 -24.51
C LEU A 139 24.40 -10.73 -24.38
N MET A 140 24.22 -10.13 -23.21
CA MET A 140 23.22 -9.08 -23.01
C MET A 140 23.53 -7.86 -23.88
N PHE A 141 24.78 -7.37 -23.90
CA PHE A 141 25.16 -6.23 -24.74
C PHE A 141 25.02 -6.52 -26.24
N GLU A 142 25.30 -7.76 -26.67
CA GLU A 142 25.09 -8.17 -28.06
C GLU A 142 23.62 -8.04 -28.49
N ARG A 143 22.69 -8.39 -27.60
CA ARG A 143 21.25 -8.46 -27.92
C ARG A 143 20.47 -7.19 -27.61
N TYR A 144 20.82 -6.48 -26.55
CA TYR A 144 20.15 -5.27 -26.10
C TYR A 144 20.93 -3.98 -26.39
N GLY A 145 22.20 -4.08 -26.77
CA GLY A 145 23.06 -2.91 -26.98
C GLY A 145 23.57 -2.31 -25.68
N LEU A 146 23.86 -1.01 -25.69
CA LEU A 146 24.28 -0.29 -24.49
C LEU A 146 23.05 0.08 -23.65
N HIS A 147 23.14 -0.17 -22.35
CA HIS A 147 22.19 0.23 -21.31
C HIS A 147 22.03 1.76 -21.20
N ASP A 148 20.89 2.20 -20.68
CA ASP A 148 20.57 3.61 -20.46
C ASP A 148 21.15 4.15 -19.15
N SER A 149 21.14 3.31 -18.11
CA SER A 149 21.69 3.65 -16.79
C SER A 149 22.37 2.46 -16.13
N PHE A 150 23.34 2.76 -15.26
CA PHE A 150 24.21 1.80 -14.61
C PHE A 150 24.25 2.05 -13.10
N GLY A 151 24.10 0.99 -12.32
CA GLY A 151 24.31 0.99 -10.89
C GLY A 151 25.36 -0.05 -10.51
N ALA A 152 26.16 0.22 -9.48
CA ALA A 152 27.09 -0.76 -8.94
C ALA A 152 27.21 -0.60 -7.43
N ASP A 153 27.28 -1.73 -6.72
CA ASP A 153 27.65 -1.80 -5.32
C ASP A 153 28.85 -2.76 -5.13
N ASP A 154 29.25 -3.01 -3.88
CA ASP A 154 30.43 -3.83 -3.57
C ASP A 154 30.33 -5.29 -4.07
N ASN A 155 29.12 -5.75 -4.41
CA ASN A 155 28.82 -7.15 -4.70
C ASN A 155 28.20 -7.39 -6.07
N SER A 156 27.54 -6.38 -6.66
CA SER A 156 26.78 -6.51 -7.90
C SER A 156 26.87 -5.28 -8.80
N GLU A 157 26.65 -5.50 -10.08
CA GLU A 157 26.42 -4.45 -11.06
C GLU A 157 25.04 -4.60 -11.69
N SER A 158 24.36 -3.48 -11.94
CA SER A 158 23.02 -3.41 -12.50
C SER A 158 23.03 -2.62 -13.80
N PHE A 159 22.60 -3.26 -14.89
CA PHE A 159 22.45 -2.65 -16.21
C PHE A 159 20.97 -2.44 -16.50
N ILE A 160 20.57 -1.20 -16.74
CA ILE A 160 19.16 -0.81 -16.79
C ILE A 160 18.82 -0.29 -18.19
N TYR A 161 17.78 -0.86 -18.78
CA TYR A 161 17.20 -0.48 -20.07
C TYR A 161 15.79 0.08 -19.86
N GLN A 162 15.55 1.30 -20.32
CA GLN A 162 14.31 2.04 -20.10
C GLN A 162 13.46 2.07 -21.37
N HIS A 163 12.17 1.76 -21.25
CA HIS A 163 11.20 1.95 -22.32
C HIS A 163 9.87 2.41 -21.73
N SER A 164 9.40 3.58 -22.15
CA SER A 164 8.17 4.19 -21.62
C SER A 164 8.23 4.34 -20.08
N ASN A 165 7.39 3.63 -19.34
CA ASN A 165 7.30 3.63 -17.88
C ASN A 165 7.83 2.30 -17.27
N MET A 166 8.71 1.61 -17.99
CA MET A 166 9.18 0.28 -17.61
C MET A 166 10.70 0.19 -17.73
N SER A 167 11.31 -0.53 -16.78
CA SER A 167 12.74 -0.84 -16.77
C SER A 167 12.93 -2.35 -16.88
N LEU A 168 13.93 -2.75 -17.68
CA LEU A 168 14.49 -4.08 -17.69
C LEU A 168 15.89 -3.99 -17.10
N ILE A 169 16.10 -4.69 -15.99
CA ILE A 169 17.31 -4.60 -15.19
C ILE A 169 18.00 -5.96 -15.19
N PHE A 170 19.28 -5.97 -15.50
CA PHE A 170 20.15 -7.15 -15.38
C PHE A 170 21.14 -6.92 -14.26
N GLU A 171 21.03 -7.69 -13.19
CA GLU A 171 22.04 -7.72 -12.12
C GLU A 171 23.08 -8.79 -12.43
N THR A 172 24.35 -8.47 -12.17
CA THR A 172 25.48 -9.38 -12.38
C THR A 172 26.38 -9.48 -11.16
N ASP A 173 27.02 -10.63 -11.00
CA ASP A 173 28.09 -10.82 -10.02
C ASP A 173 29.45 -10.26 -10.49
N LYS A 174 30.48 -10.46 -9.66
CA LYS A 174 31.87 -10.06 -9.95
C LYS A 174 32.47 -10.79 -11.15
N GLU A 175 31.96 -11.96 -11.52
CA GLU A 175 32.36 -12.73 -12.69
C GLU A 175 31.59 -12.32 -13.96
N LYS A 176 30.76 -11.27 -13.87
CA LYS A 176 29.94 -10.75 -14.97
C LYS A 176 28.92 -11.76 -15.48
N LYS A 177 28.43 -12.61 -14.59
CA LYS A 177 27.33 -13.53 -14.85
C LYS A 177 26.03 -12.92 -14.35
N ILE A 178 24.98 -13.02 -15.16
CA ILE A 178 23.67 -12.49 -14.80
C ILE A 178 23.09 -13.34 -13.67
N THR A 179 22.78 -12.71 -12.55
CA THR A 179 22.27 -13.36 -11.34
C THR A 179 20.78 -13.11 -11.12
N ARG A 180 20.27 -11.99 -11.64
CA ARG A 180 18.84 -11.64 -11.59
C ARG A 180 18.45 -10.81 -12.80
N ILE A 181 17.23 -11.01 -13.26
CA ILE A 181 16.59 -10.19 -14.30
C ILE A 181 15.28 -9.66 -13.72
N THR A 182 15.10 -8.35 -13.79
CA THR A 182 13.95 -7.67 -13.20
C THR A 182 13.23 -6.82 -14.25
N TYR A 183 11.93 -7.03 -14.40
CA TYR A 183 11.02 -6.11 -15.09
C TYR A 183 10.36 -5.24 -14.03
N LEU A 184 10.55 -3.93 -14.10
CA LEU A 184 10.09 -2.99 -13.09
C LEU A 184 9.21 -1.92 -13.73
N LEU A 185 8.05 -1.66 -13.14
CA LEU A 185 7.21 -0.51 -13.47
C LEU A 185 7.80 0.74 -12.80
N THR A 186 8.36 1.65 -13.58
CA THR A 186 8.89 2.91 -13.08
C THR A 186 7.81 3.98 -13.13
N SER A 187 7.38 4.45 -11.95
CA SER A 187 6.52 5.64 -11.89
C SER A 187 7.27 6.85 -12.43
N PRO A 188 6.66 7.65 -13.32
CA PRO A 188 7.24 8.92 -13.75
C PRO A 188 7.49 9.83 -12.52
N GLY A 189 8.77 10.16 -12.25
CA GLY A 189 9.16 11.09 -11.17
C GLY A 189 9.70 10.43 -9.89
N ALA A 190 10.09 9.16 -9.96
CA ALA A 190 10.30 8.36 -8.77
C ALA A 190 11.72 8.27 -8.15
N GLU A 191 12.65 9.19 -8.38
CA GLU A 191 13.97 9.11 -7.71
C GLU A 191 13.91 9.48 -6.21
N ASN A 192 14.52 8.63 -5.36
CA ASN A 192 15.11 8.92 -4.03
C ASN A 192 14.26 8.97 -2.73
N CYS A 193 13.18 8.20 -2.55
CA CYS A 193 12.62 8.00 -1.18
C CYS A 193 12.90 6.56 -0.71
N VAL A 194 13.98 6.35 0.04
CA VAL A 194 14.31 5.04 0.65
C VAL A 194 13.47 4.85 1.91
N VAL A 195 12.63 3.82 1.92
CA VAL A 195 11.79 3.50 3.08
C VAL A 195 12.67 2.95 4.21
N ASN A 196 12.51 3.52 5.41
CA ASN A 196 13.11 2.97 6.62
C ASN A 196 12.03 2.21 7.41
N PRO A 197 12.00 0.87 7.41
CA PRO A 197 10.98 0.08 8.11
C PRO A 197 10.95 0.35 9.63
N ALA A 198 12.08 0.76 10.23
CA ALA A 198 12.12 1.12 11.65
C ALA A 198 11.28 2.36 11.97
N THR A 199 11.02 3.22 10.97
CA THR A 199 10.12 4.37 11.13
C THR A 199 8.65 3.97 11.32
N TRP A 200 8.27 2.77 10.91
CA TRP A 200 6.92 2.21 11.07
C TRP A 200 6.71 1.47 12.39
N SER A 201 7.74 1.36 13.24
CA SER A 201 7.62 0.75 14.56
C SER A 201 6.53 1.47 15.37
N ALA A 202 5.45 0.74 15.65
CA ALA A 202 4.19 1.31 16.11
C ALA A 202 4.37 2.08 17.42
N ALA A 203 4.17 3.40 17.39
CA ALA A 203 3.70 4.09 18.59
C ALA A 203 2.36 3.47 18.99
N SER A 204 2.10 3.35 20.29
CA SER A 204 0.81 2.89 20.80
C SER A 204 -0.32 3.70 20.15
N LEU A 205 -1.38 3.01 19.70
CA LEU A 205 -2.54 3.64 19.11
C LEU A 205 -3.12 4.64 20.14
N THR A 206 -2.94 5.93 19.88
CA THR A 206 -3.49 7.00 20.70
C THR A 206 -4.74 7.54 20.02
N GLN A 207 -5.65 8.14 20.80
CA GLN A 207 -6.80 8.83 20.22
C GLN A 207 -6.30 9.92 19.26
N PRO A 208 -6.87 10.01 18.04
CA PRO A 208 -6.41 10.98 17.07
C PRO A 208 -6.70 12.39 17.55
N ALA A 209 -5.77 13.30 17.30
CA ALA A 209 -5.91 14.70 17.69
C ALA A 209 -6.40 15.53 16.51
N LEU A 210 -7.43 16.35 16.73
CA LEU A 210 -7.88 17.33 15.75
C LEU A 210 -6.85 18.47 15.64
N LYS A 211 -6.40 18.71 14.42
CA LYS A 211 -5.42 19.76 14.08
C LYS A 211 -5.95 20.67 12.98
N GLU A 212 -5.45 21.89 12.97
CA GLU A 212 -5.72 22.88 11.92
C GLU A 212 -4.41 23.34 11.28
N VAL A 213 -4.43 23.54 9.96
CA VAL A 213 -3.27 24.07 9.23
C VAL A 213 -3.17 25.58 9.43
N ILE A 214 -2.04 26.05 9.96
CA ILE A 214 -1.80 27.48 10.23
C ILE A 214 -0.98 28.18 9.17
N PHE A 215 -0.27 27.41 8.35
CA PHE A 215 0.70 27.94 7.41
C PHE A 215 0.01 28.65 6.23
N GLY A 216 0.45 29.87 5.91
CA GLY A 216 -0.15 30.69 4.83
C GLY A 216 0.13 30.19 3.39
N GLY A 217 0.94 29.14 3.22
CA GLY A 217 1.22 28.50 1.94
C GLY A 217 0.67 27.08 1.85
N ARG A 218 1.21 26.28 0.93
CA ARG A 218 0.84 24.86 0.78
C ARG A 218 1.52 24.01 1.84
N ALA A 219 0.73 23.30 2.64
CA ALA A 219 1.20 22.24 3.52
C ALA A 219 1.20 20.92 2.75
N TRP A 220 2.36 20.57 2.19
CA TRP A 220 2.54 19.37 1.36
C TRP A 220 2.49 18.09 2.18
N PHE A 221 1.90 17.05 1.60
CA PHE A 221 1.99 15.69 2.11
C PHE A 221 3.31 15.05 1.70
N TYR A 222 3.78 14.15 2.55
CA TYR A 222 4.94 13.30 2.32
C TYR A 222 4.51 11.84 2.46
N SER A 223 5.02 10.95 1.62
CA SER A 223 4.70 9.52 1.68
C SER A 223 5.37 8.82 2.88
N GLN A 224 6.42 9.44 3.43
CA GLN A 224 7.15 9.05 4.63
C GLN A 224 7.51 10.33 5.43
N PRO A 225 7.88 10.23 6.71
CA PRO A 225 8.29 11.39 7.52
C PRO A 225 9.72 11.84 7.22
N ASP A 226 9.98 12.14 5.95
CA ASP A 226 11.27 12.56 5.41
C ASP A 226 11.05 13.62 4.31
N GLU A 227 11.90 14.65 4.27
CA GLU A 227 11.85 15.75 3.30
C GLU A 227 11.94 15.28 1.84
N GLN A 228 12.69 14.20 1.58
CA GLN A 228 12.87 13.66 0.24
C GLN A 228 11.61 12.95 -0.29
N CYS A 229 10.69 12.61 0.61
CA CYS A 229 9.48 11.85 0.32
C CYS A 229 8.26 12.76 0.06
N LYS A 230 8.51 14.00 -0.35
CA LYS A 230 7.47 14.98 -0.67
C LYS A 230 6.63 14.53 -1.85
N THR A 231 5.31 14.65 -1.70
CA THR A 231 4.34 14.38 -2.77
C THR A 231 3.84 15.69 -3.40
N ASP A 232 3.06 15.58 -4.47
CA ASP A 232 2.36 16.68 -5.14
C ASP A 232 1.00 17.03 -4.48
N ARG A 233 0.58 16.27 -3.48
CA ARG A 233 -0.64 16.51 -2.71
C ARG A 233 -0.36 17.53 -1.59
N PHE A 234 -1.30 18.44 -1.35
CA PHE A 234 -1.19 19.44 -0.28
C PHE A 234 -2.56 19.85 0.26
N ILE A 235 -2.53 20.38 1.48
CA ILE A 235 -3.63 21.10 2.12
C ILE A 235 -3.22 22.55 2.39
N ILE A 236 -4.18 23.40 2.74
CA ILE A 236 -3.99 24.85 2.91
C ILE A 236 -4.46 25.33 4.27
N ARG A 237 -4.15 26.58 4.60
CA ARG A 237 -4.55 27.21 5.86
C ARG A 237 -6.04 27.06 6.15
N GLY A 238 -6.39 26.69 7.38
CA GLY A 238 -7.76 26.47 7.83
C GLY A 238 -8.29 25.07 7.57
N ASP A 239 -7.60 24.26 6.77
CA ASP A 239 -7.96 22.85 6.61
C ASP A 239 -7.75 22.12 7.94
N ARG A 240 -8.71 21.27 8.28
CA ARG A 240 -8.70 20.47 9.49
C ARG A 240 -8.32 19.04 9.17
N VAL A 241 -7.45 18.46 9.98
CA VAL A 241 -6.96 17.10 9.83
C VAL A 241 -7.03 16.34 11.16
N LEU A 242 -7.16 15.02 11.08
CA LEU A 242 -6.98 14.14 12.23
C LEU A 242 -5.57 13.59 12.22
N GLN A 243 -4.81 13.91 13.25
CA GLN A 243 -3.48 13.36 13.47
C GLN A 243 -3.58 12.02 14.21
N TYR A 244 -3.08 10.96 13.59
CA TYR A 244 -3.04 9.61 14.19
C TYR A 244 -1.66 9.24 14.71
N ARG A 245 -0.59 9.76 14.09
CA ARG A 245 0.79 9.42 14.47
C ARG A 245 1.67 10.64 14.49
N ARG A 246 2.82 10.47 15.15
CA ARG A 246 3.90 11.44 15.17
C ARG A 246 5.23 10.71 15.02
N GLN A 247 6.10 11.28 14.20
CA GLN A 247 7.47 10.82 14.04
C GLN A 247 8.39 12.00 13.77
N GLY A 248 9.32 12.24 14.70
CA GLY A 248 10.16 13.43 14.65
C GLY A 248 9.32 14.70 14.50
N ASP A 249 9.60 15.44 13.42
CA ASP A 249 8.94 16.69 13.06
C ASP A 249 7.72 16.51 12.14
N PHE A 250 7.29 15.28 11.91
CA PHE A 250 6.15 14.96 11.05
C PHE A 250 4.99 14.34 11.85
N ALA A 251 3.78 14.60 11.37
CA ALA A 251 2.53 13.99 11.81
C ALA A 251 1.91 13.22 10.65
N TYR A 252 1.50 11.98 10.90
CA TYR A 252 0.65 11.26 9.96
C TYR A 252 -0.79 11.70 10.19
N VAL A 253 -1.40 12.25 9.14
CA VAL A 253 -2.72 12.87 9.24
C VAL A 253 -3.64 12.43 8.13
N ASN A 254 -4.95 12.46 8.42
CA ASN A 254 -5.99 12.28 7.43
C ASN A 254 -6.79 13.56 7.27
N TYR A 255 -6.97 13.96 6.02
CA TYR A 255 -7.84 15.04 5.59
C TYR A 255 -9.05 14.45 4.87
N ILE A 256 -10.24 15.00 5.13
CA ILE A 256 -11.47 14.59 4.44
C ILE A 256 -11.86 15.67 3.46
N ASN A 257 -11.85 15.33 2.18
CA ASN A 257 -12.19 16.27 1.12
C ASN A 257 -13.72 16.47 1.02
N SER A 258 -14.14 17.38 0.14
CA SER A 258 -15.57 17.69 -0.10
C SER A 258 -16.39 16.50 -0.62
N LYS A 259 -15.74 15.45 -1.14
CA LYS A 259 -16.35 14.20 -1.60
C LYS A 259 -16.39 13.11 -0.53
N LYS A 260 -16.05 13.44 0.73
CA LYS A 260 -15.94 12.48 1.84
C LYS A 260 -14.88 11.39 1.62
N LYS A 261 -13.90 11.65 0.76
CA LYS A 261 -12.74 10.79 0.56
C LYS A 261 -11.57 11.26 1.43
N VAL A 262 -10.74 10.32 1.83
CA VAL A 262 -9.58 10.50 2.69
C VAL A 262 -8.36 10.76 1.84
N ALA A 263 -7.73 11.92 2.00
CA ALA A 263 -6.34 12.13 1.63
C ALA A 263 -5.48 11.88 2.88
N GLU A 264 -4.46 11.03 2.75
CA GLU A 264 -3.57 10.65 3.85
C GLU A 264 -2.11 10.95 3.52
N GLY A 265 -1.32 11.13 4.58
CA GLY A 265 0.13 11.23 4.49
C GLY A 265 0.75 11.94 5.67
N TRP A 266 2.07 12.08 5.61
CA TRP A 266 2.85 12.80 6.61
C TRP A 266 2.88 14.30 6.29
N ILE A 267 2.78 15.15 7.31
CA ILE A 267 2.89 16.61 7.21
C ILE A 267 3.81 17.12 8.33
N LYS A 268 4.58 18.17 8.07
CA LYS A 268 5.40 18.81 9.13
C LYS A 268 4.52 19.36 10.24
N LEU A 269 4.84 18.98 11.48
CA LEU A 269 4.17 19.43 12.71
C LEU A 269 4.16 20.96 12.85
N SER A 270 5.22 21.64 12.39
CA SER A 270 5.32 23.10 12.44
C SER A 270 4.25 23.83 11.62
N LEU A 271 3.52 23.11 10.76
CA LEU A 271 2.42 23.65 9.96
C LEU A 271 1.05 23.44 10.59
N LEU A 272 0.99 22.74 11.73
CA LEU A 272 -0.24 22.32 12.39
C LEU A 272 -0.34 22.89 13.80
N GLU A 273 -1.53 23.32 14.20
CA GLU A 273 -1.86 23.65 15.59
C GLU A 273 -3.02 22.82 16.10
N LYS A 274 -3.25 22.83 17.41
CA LYS A 274 -4.44 22.22 18.00
C LYS A 274 -5.66 23.02 17.53
N ALA A 275 -6.63 22.36 16.89
CA ALA A 275 -7.87 23.03 16.55
C ALA A 275 -8.74 23.21 17.80
N ASP A 276 -9.46 24.32 17.87
CA ASP A 276 -10.48 24.52 18.90
C ASP A 276 -11.67 23.58 18.65
N GLU A 277 -11.96 22.72 19.63
CA GLU A 277 -13.18 21.94 19.65
C GLU A 277 -14.32 22.83 20.14
N GLN A 278 -15.31 23.09 19.28
CA GLN A 278 -16.51 23.79 19.71
C GLN A 278 -17.35 22.83 20.57
N ASN A 279 -17.61 23.21 21.83
CA ASN A 279 -18.27 22.39 22.86
C ASN A 279 -19.66 21.81 22.50
N ASN A 280 -20.26 22.21 21.37
CA ASN A 280 -21.58 21.73 20.93
C ASN A 280 -21.56 21.01 19.56
N THR A 281 -20.40 20.94 18.88
CA THR A 281 -20.28 20.23 17.60
C THR A 281 -19.92 18.76 17.82
N LEU A 282 -20.26 17.89 16.86
CA LEU A 282 -19.85 16.48 16.90
C LEU A 282 -18.31 16.39 16.94
N ASN A 283 -17.76 15.49 17.76
CA ASN A 283 -16.32 15.25 17.86
C ASN A 283 -15.98 13.76 17.97
N TYR A 284 -14.71 13.42 18.24
CA TYR A 284 -14.27 12.02 18.36
C TYR A 284 -15.02 11.25 19.46
N GLU A 285 -15.28 11.90 20.60
CA GLU A 285 -15.93 11.25 21.75
C GLU A 285 -17.36 10.82 21.47
N ASP A 286 -18.05 11.45 20.51
CA ASP A 286 -19.40 11.06 20.11
C ASP A 286 -19.47 9.68 19.45
N PHE A 287 -18.32 9.09 19.08
CA PHE A 287 -18.20 7.74 18.53
C PHE A 287 -17.76 6.70 19.57
N ILE A 288 -17.72 7.11 20.84
CA ILE A 288 -17.54 6.25 22.01
C ILE A 288 -18.92 6.01 22.61
N TRP A 289 -19.18 4.78 23.06
CA TRP A 289 -20.43 4.42 23.73
C TRP A 289 -20.16 3.90 25.13
N SER A 290 -21.22 3.88 25.93
CA SER A 290 -21.23 3.32 27.28
C SER A 290 -22.17 2.11 27.34
N SER A 291 -21.86 1.21 28.27
CA SER A 291 -22.66 0.03 28.62
C SER A 291 -22.58 -0.20 30.13
N ASP A 292 -23.26 -1.24 30.61
CA ASP A 292 -23.17 -1.71 32.01
C ASP A 292 -21.72 -1.99 32.45
N ASN A 293 -20.82 -2.31 31.50
CA ASN A 293 -19.41 -2.64 31.74
C ASN A 293 -18.47 -1.44 31.59
N GLY A 294 -18.99 -0.22 31.39
CA GLY A 294 -18.22 1.00 31.17
C GLY A 294 -18.21 1.48 29.72
N GLU A 295 -17.27 2.39 29.42
CA GLU A 295 -17.11 3.01 28.10
C GLU A 295 -16.22 2.17 27.17
N ALA A 296 -16.51 2.22 25.86
CA ALA A 296 -15.80 1.46 24.85
C ALA A 296 -15.53 2.31 23.59
N ASP A 297 -14.29 2.21 23.10
CA ASP A 297 -13.80 2.80 21.85
C ASP A 297 -13.10 1.70 21.04
N PHE A 298 -13.83 1.06 20.12
CA PHE A 298 -13.30 0.00 19.25
C PHE A 298 -13.36 0.34 17.77
N LEU A 299 -14.10 1.38 17.38
CA LEU A 299 -14.35 1.69 15.98
C LEU A 299 -13.06 2.14 15.28
N GLY A 300 -12.65 1.42 14.23
CA GLY A 300 -11.39 1.62 13.52
C GLY A 300 -10.17 0.98 14.18
N LYS A 301 -10.34 0.17 15.24
CA LYS A 301 -9.24 -0.53 15.90
C LYS A 301 -9.00 -1.92 15.30
N PRO A 302 -7.73 -2.37 15.23
CA PRO A 302 -7.37 -3.68 14.72
C PRO A 302 -7.88 -4.79 15.65
N LEU A 303 -8.11 -5.99 15.10
CA LEU A 303 -8.54 -7.15 15.90
C LEU A 303 -7.43 -7.68 16.82
N SER A 304 -6.17 -7.44 16.47
CA SER A 304 -4.98 -7.75 17.26
C SER A 304 -4.88 -6.92 18.53
N ASP A 305 -5.63 -5.81 18.64
CA ASP A 305 -5.73 -5.04 19.88
C ASP A 305 -6.29 -5.94 20.99
N ASN A 306 -5.55 -6.02 22.10
CA ASN A 306 -5.89 -6.94 23.17
C ASN A 306 -7.21 -6.61 23.88
N ILE A 307 -7.68 -5.35 23.82
CA ILE A 307 -8.95 -4.93 24.40
C ILE A 307 -10.07 -5.33 23.45
N VAL A 308 -9.88 -5.11 22.15
CA VAL A 308 -10.83 -5.50 21.09
C VAL A 308 -11.05 -7.02 21.11
N SER A 309 -9.98 -7.81 21.07
CA SER A 309 -10.06 -9.28 21.07
C SER A 309 -10.78 -9.82 22.31
N ARG A 310 -10.43 -9.35 23.52
CA ARG A 310 -11.13 -9.72 24.76
C ARG A 310 -12.61 -9.34 24.75
N TRP A 311 -12.95 -8.15 24.24
CA TRP A 311 -14.33 -7.72 24.13
C TRP A 311 -15.12 -8.60 23.15
N LEU A 312 -14.54 -8.92 21.99
CA LEU A 312 -15.15 -9.81 21.01
C LEU A 312 -15.38 -11.21 21.58
N ASP A 313 -14.44 -11.76 22.34
CA ASP A 313 -14.61 -13.07 22.96
C ASP A 313 -15.80 -13.13 23.93
N GLN A 314 -16.08 -12.03 24.65
CA GLN A 314 -17.30 -11.91 25.46
C GLN A 314 -18.58 -11.85 24.63
N GLN A 315 -18.52 -11.27 23.42
CA GLN A 315 -19.68 -11.25 22.52
C GLN A 315 -19.90 -12.59 21.83
N LYS A 316 -18.84 -13.38 21.60
CA LYS A 316 -18.89 -14.68 20.91
C LYS A 316 -19.73 -15.73 21.62
N GLU A 317 -19.84 -15.66 22.95
CA GLU A 317 -20.69 -16.58 23.73
C GLU A 317 -22.18 -16.47 23.37
N ASN A 318 -22.59 -15.37 22.72
CA ASN A 318 -23.99 -15.09 22.35
C ASN A 318 -24.24 -15.09 20.83
N ILE A 319 -23.29 -15.52 19.99
CA ILE A 319 -23.50 -15.55 18.54
C ILE A 319 -24.49 -16.65 18.19
N SER A 320 -25.68 -16.26 17.75
CA SER A 320 -26.77 -17.20 17.41
C SER A 320 -26.81 -17.55 15.92
N VAL A 321 -26.07 -16.83 15.06
CA VAL A 321 -26.17 -16.93 13.59
C VAL A 321 -24.76 -16.99 12.98
N PRO A 322 -24.52 -17.81 11.93
CA PRO A 322 -23.26 -17.79 11.20
C PRO A 322 -22.96 -16.38 10.66
N PRO A 323 -21.70 -15.92 10.72
CA PRO A 323 -21.35 -14.60 10.23
C PRO A 323 -21.66 -14.46 8.74
N LEU A 324 -22.36 -13.38 8.38
CA LEU A 324 -22.63 -13.05 6.98
C LEU A 324 -21.36 -12.42 6.39
N HIS A 325 -20.82 -13.06 5.35
CA HIS A 325 -19.73 -12.52 4.54
C HIS A 325 -20.31 -11.74 3.37
N ASP A 326 -19.87 -10.49 3.19
CA ASP A 326 -20.32 -9.59 2.13
C ASP A 326 -19.13 -8.81 1.55
N PHE A 327 -19.32 -8.24 0.36
CA PHE A 327 -18.36 -7.36 -0.31
C PHE A 327 -18.97 -5.99 -0.51
N PHE A 328 -18.42 -4.97 0.17
CA PHE A 328 -18.86 -3.59 0.01
C PHE A 328 -17.70 -2.69 -0.38
N ARG A 329 -17.82 -2.01 -1.53
CA ARG A 329 -16.83 -1.02 -2.01
C ARG A 329 -15.38 -1.51 -1.91
N GLU A 330 -15.15 -2.74 -2.38
CA GLU A 330 -13.85 -3.42 -2.42
C GLU A 330 -13.32 -3.94 -1.07
N PHE A 331 -14.13 -3.93 -0.01
CA PHE A 331 -13.79 -4.55 1.27
C PHE A 331 -14.53 -5.86 1.47
N GLU A 332 -13.81 -6.89 1.93
CA GLU A 332 -14.43 -8.02 2.62
C GLU A 332 -15.03 -7.52 3.94
N LEU A 333 -16.29 -7.88 4.19
CA LEU A 333 -17.01 -7.55 5.41
C LEU A 333 -17.57 -8.82 6.04
N TRP A 334 -17.44 -8.91 7.36
CA TRP A 334 -18.08 -9.95 8.17
C TRP A 334 -19.01 -9.30 9.19
N HIS A 335 -20.27 -9.72 9.18
CA HIS A 335 -21.29 -9.27 10.15
C HIS A 335 -21.55 -10.37 11.17
N PHE A 336 -21.36 -10.05 12.44
CA PHE A 336 -21.61 -10.93 13.57
C PHE A 336 -22.82 -10.41 14.35
N ASP A 337 -23.96 -11.10 14.27
CA ASP A 337 -25.18 -10.73 14.99
C ASP A 337 -25.33 -11.58 16.25
N THR A 338 -25.32 -10.92 17.41
CA THR A 338 -25.55 -11.55 18.72
C THR A 338 -27.01 -11.41 19.19
N GLY A 339 -27.90 -10.94 18.32
CA GLY A 339 -29.28 -10.57 18.65
C GLY A 339 -29.38 -9.13 19.13
N ASP A 340 -28.58 -8.76 20.14
CA ASP A 340 -28.58 -7.42 20.75
C ASP A 340 -27.64 -6.43 20.04
N THR A 341 -26.60 -6.95 19.38
CA THR A 341 -25.56 -6.15 18.73
C THR A 341 -25.16 -6.80 17.41
N ILE A 342 -24.92 -5.98 16.39
CA ILE A 342 -24.25 -6.40 15.16
C ILE A 342 -22.85 -5.80 15.17
N VAL A 343 -21.83 -6.64 15.08
CA VAL A 343 -20.44 -6.21 14.90
C VAL A 343 -20.05 -6.42 13.44
N THR A 344 -19.57 -5.37 12.77
CA THR A 344 -19.03 -5.44 11.42
C THR A 344 -17.51 -5.35 11.48
N VAL A 345 -16.86 -6.37 10.92
CA VAL A 345 -15.41 -6.44 10.73
C VAL A 345 -15.12 -6.24 9.25
N ALA A 346 -14.17 -5.38 8.92
CA ALA A 346 -13.68 -5.22 7.55
C ALA A 346 -12.29 -5.80 7.36
N GLY A 347 -12.00 -6.22 6.12
CA GLY A 347 -10.67 -6.57 5.65
C GLY A 347 -9.69 -5.39 5.71
N THR A 348 -8.41 -5.65 5.55
CA THR A 348 -7.37 -4.62 5.67
C THR A 348 -7.55 -3.51 4.62
N ASN A 349 -7.37 -2.26 5.05
CA ASN A 349 -7.41 -1.06 4.22
C ASN A 349 -6.12 -0.27 4.47
N VAL A 350 -5.45 0.19 3.41
CA VAL A 350 -4.17 0.93 3.52
C VAL A 350 -4.23 2.13 4.46
N ILE A 351 -5.37 2.83 4.54
CA ILE A 351 -5.57 3.96 5.45
C ILE A 351 -5.56 3.47 6.90
N ILE A 352 -6.29 2.40 7.21
CA ILE A 352 -6.34 1.83 8.55
C ILE A 352 -4.98 1.25 8.92
N GLU A 353 -4.36 0.49 8.01
CA GLU A 353 -3.03 -0.09 8.18
C GLU A 353 -1.99 0.97 8.52
N LYS A 354 -2.03 2.13 7.85
CA LYS A 354 -1.12 3.24 8.17
C LYS A 354 -1.47 3.97 9.47
N ARG A 355 -2.74 3.97 9.91
CA ARG A 355 -3.14 4.47 11.24
C ARG A 355 -2.67 3.54 12.35
N THR A 356 -2.81 2.23 12.18
CA THR A 356 -2.56 1.17 13.19
C THR A 356 -1.13 0.65 13.15
N GLY A 357 -0.45 0.77 12.01
CA GLY A 357 0.94 0.39 11.78
C GLY A 357 1.12 -1.07 11.39
N GLU A 358 0.02 -1.82 11.26
CA GLU A 358 0.03 -3.25 11.00
C GLU A 358 -1.15 -3.63 10.09
N PRO A 359 -0.94 -4.57 9.14
CA PRO A 359 -2.01 -5.14 8.33
C PRO A 359 -2.88 -6.02 9.21
N ASP A 360 -4.07 -5.54 9.54
CA ASP A 360 -5.06 -6.34 10.27
C ASP A 360 -6.48 -5.99 9.83
N LYS A 361 -7.39 -6.93 10.05
CA LYS A 361 -8.82 -6.66 10.04
C LYS A 361 -9.14 -5.68 11.16
N TYR A 362 -10.23 -4.94 11.01
CA TYR A 362 -10.61 -3.94 12.00
C TYR A 362 -12.12 -3.87 12.20
N ILE A 363 -12.55 -3.34 13.35
CA ILE A 363 -13.96 -3.08 13.61
C ILE A 363 -14.39 -1.86 12.78
N SER A 364 -15.11 -2.09 11.69
CA SER A 364 -15.59 -1.06 10.77
C SER A 364 -16.99 -0.56 11.12
N GLY A 365 -17.76 -1.33 11.90
CA GLY A 365 -19.04 -0.87 12.39
C GLY A 365 -19.57 -1.66 13.58
N ILE A 366 -20.43 -1.02 14.36
CA ILE A 366 -21.18 -1.65 15.45
C ILE A 366 -22.60 -1.08 15.44
N THR A 367 -23.60 -1.94 15.56
CA THR A 367 -25.01 -1.55 15.67
C THR A 367 -25.61 -2.09 16.95
N PHE A 368 -26.25 -1.24 17.76
CA PHE A 368 -26.95 -1.62 18.99
C PHE A 368 -28.46 -1.61 18.76
N LYS A 369 -29.13 -2.67 19.20
CA LYS A 369 -30.60 -2.85 19.03
C LYS A 369 -31.39 -2.73 20.34
N ASN A 370 -30.72 -2.44 21.46
CA ASN A 370 -31.34 -2.35 22.77
C ASN A 370 -30.82 -1.17 23.60
N ASN A 371 -31.41 -0.97 24.79
CA ASN A 371 -31.14 0.18 25.64
C ASN A 371 -29.95 0.01 26.61
N ARG A 372 -29.27 -1.15 26.59
CA ARG A 372 -28.06 -1.39 27.40
C ARG A 372 -26.91 -0.49 26.95
N TYR A 373 -26.85 -0.18 25.66
CA TYR A 373 -25.80 0.65 25.09
C TYR A 373 -26.31 2.06 24.88
N LYS A 374 -25.51 3.04 25.31
CA LYS A 374 -25.84 4.46 25.18
C LYS A 374 -24.73 5.20 24.47
N THR A 375 -25.12 6.07 23.56
CA THR A 375 -24.22 7.08 22.97
C THR A 375 -23.59 7.94 24.06
N ARG A 376 -22.48 8.63 23.74
CA ARG A 376 -21.83 9.60 24.64
C ARG A 376 -22.80 10.66 25.18
N ARG A 377 -23.82 11.03 24.41
CA ARG A 377 -24.85 12.00 24.80
C ARG A 377 -26.10 11.38 25.43
N GLY A 378 -26.05 10.09 25.78
CA GLY A 378 -27.06 9.42 26.59
C GLY A 378 -28.24 8.78 25.83
N ILE A 379 -28.24 8.82 24.50
CA ILE A 379 -29.28 8.21 23.65
C ILE A 379 -29.07 6.71 23.50
N ALA A 380 -30.16 5.94 23.59
CA ALA A 380 -30.22 4.48 23.47
C ALA A 380 -31.33 4.03 22.51
N ALA A 381 -31.33 2.76 22.09
CA ALA A 381 -32.50 2.21 21.40
C ALA A 381 -33.71 2.19 22.35
N GLY A 382 -34.89 2.56 21.85
CA GLY A 382 -36.10 2.81 22.63
C GLY A 382 -36.35 4.29 22.92
N ASP A 383 -35.36 5.18 22.78
CA ASP A 383 -35.56 6.63 22.87
C ASP A 383 -36.26 7.18 21.63
N THR A 384 -36.79 8.40 21.72
CA THR A 384 -37.56 9.00 20.63
C THR A 384 -36.71 9.89 19.73
N TYR A 385 -37.23 10.18 18.54
CA TYR A 385 -36.67 11.20 17.65
C TYR A 385 -36.42 12.55 18.35
N GLN A 386 -37.29 12.96 19.28
CA GLN A 386 -37.13 14.23 19.98
C GLN A 386 -35.96 14.21 20.97
N ASP A 387 -35.71 13.08 21.62
CA ASP A 387 -34.56 12.91 22.51
C ASP A 387 -33.25 13.01 21.71
N MET A 388 -33.20 12.35 20.55
CA MET A 388 -32.06 12.43 19.63
C MET A 388 -31.83 13.88 19.16
N VAL A 389 -32.86 14.58 18.69
CA VAL A 389 -32.72 15.99 18.23
C VAL A 389 -32.26 16.90 19.37
N LYS A 390 -32.72 16.65 20.60
CA LYS A 390 -32.28 17.42 21.77
C LYS A 390 -30.80 17.21 22.08
N ALA A 391 -30.28 15.99 21.89
CA ALA A 391 -28.89 15.65 22.18
C ALA A 391 -27.91 16.05 21.05
N TYR A 392 -28.31 15.85 19.78
CA TYR A 392 -27.42 15.98 18.63
C TYR A 392 -27.80 17.12 17.66
N GLY A 393 -28.94 17.78 17.88
CA GLY A 393 -29.45 18.82 16.99
C GLY A 393 -30.13 18.26 15.74
N ASN A 394 -30.52 19.15 14.82
CA ASN A 394 -31.28 18.77 13.62
C ASN A 394 -30.44 18.93 12.34
N VAL A 395 -29.28 18.27 12.30
CA VAL A 395 -28.26 18.43 11.25
C VAL A 395 -28.22 17.17 10.37
N TYR A 396 -29.10 17.09 9.38
CA TYR A 396 -29.37 15.85 8.62
C TYR A 396 -28.31 15.46 7.55
N GLN A 397 -28.16 14.14 7.31
CA GLN A 397 -28.27 13.55 5.96
C GLN A 397 -29.18 12.29 5.97
N ILE A 398 -30.27 12.35 5.19
CA ILE A 398 -31.29 11.30 4.98
C ILE A 398 -30.80 10.36 3.88
N SER A 399 -30.78 9.04 4.13
CA SER A 399 -30.99 8.06 3.05
C SER A 399 -32.49 8.02 2.76
N PRO A 400 -32.96 8.31 1.53
CA PRO A 400 -34.39 8.36 1.19
C PRO A 400 -35.16 7.08 1.50
N ASP A 401 -34.45 5.96 1.72
CA ASP A 401 -35.04 4.62 1.68
C ASP A 401 -35.10 3.90 3.05
N ASP A 402 -34.41 4.38 4.10
CA ASP A 402 -34.12 3.54 5.29
C ASP A 402 -34.64 4.04 6.66
N ASN A 403 -35.43 5.12 6.76
CA ASN A 403 -35.87 5.68 8.06
C ASN A 403 -34.71 5.94 9.06
N CYS A 404 -33.49 6.19 8.57
CA CYS A 404 -32.30 6.42 9.40
C CYS A 404 -31.74 7.83 9.24
N TYR A 405 -31.12 8.32 10.32
CA TYR A 405 -30.56 9.66 10.47
C TYR A 405 -29.08 9.56 10.80
N TYR A 406 -28.24 10.24 10.03
CA TYR A 406 -26.79 10.14 10.18
C TYR A 406 -26.13 11.47 10.55
N TYR A 407 -25.20 11.39 11.49
CA TYR A 407 -24.26 12.43 11.86
C TYR A 407 -22.86 11.97 11.48
N SER A 408 -22.14 12.78 10.71
CA SER A 408 -20.80 12.46 10.26
C SER A 408 -19.79 13.45 10.80
N TRP A 409 -18.65 12.94 11.24
CA TRP A 409 -17.49 13.74 11.61
C TRP A 409 -16.24 13.02 11.13
N PHE A 410 -15.45 13.73 10.33
CA PHE A 410 -14.40 13.13 9.51
C PHE A 410 -14.93 11.93 8.69
N ASP A 411 -14.36 10.75 8.89
CA ASP A 411 -14.68 9.48 8.24
C ASP A 411 -15.56 8.57 9.11
N ARG A 412 -16.04 9.08 10.25
CA ARG A 412 -16.92 8.35 11.16
C ARG A 412 -18.36 8.80 10.97
N GLN A 413 -19.27 7.86 11.14
CA GLN A 413 -20.70 8.08 11.04
C GLN A 413 -21.45 7.43 12.21
N LEU A 414 -22.35 8.22 12.82
CA LEU A 414 -23.28 7.81 13.87
C LEU A 414 -24.68 7.88 13.28
N GLY A 415 -25.39 6.76 13.29
CA GLY A 415 -26.71 6.58 12.71
C GLY A 415 -27.76 6.26 13.76
N PHE A 416 -28.98 6.75 13.57
CA PHE A 416 -30.16 6.40 14.34
C PHE A 416 -31.27 5.95 13.39
N CYS A 417 -31.68 4.70 13.48
CA CYS A 417 -32.75 4.15 12.66
C CYS A 417 -34.03 4.03 13.46
N PHE A 418 -35.17 4.31 12.82
CA PHE A 418 -36.45 4.44 13.48
C PHE A 418 -37.46 3.42 12.99
N GLY A 419 -38.18 2.82 13.94
CA GLY A 419 -39.33 1.97 13.67
C GLY A 419 -40.63 2.78 13.65
N GLU A 420 -41.74 2.10 13.91
CA GLU A 420 -43.05 2.75 14.07
C GLU A 420 -43.02 3.82 15.17
N ASN A 421 -43.81 4.88 15.01
CA ASN A 421 -43.92 6.00 15.95
C ASN A 421 -42.62 6.79 16.23
N ARG A 422 -41.59 6.69 15.36
CA ARG A 422 -40.30 7.39 15.51
C ARG A 422 -39.57 7.08 16.83
N VAL A 423 -39.68 5.83 17.25
CA VAL A 423 -38.83 5.26 18.30
C VAL A 423 -37.58 4.70 17.64
N ILE A 424 -36.42 4.96 18.24
CA ILE A 424 -35.13 4.44 17.76
C ILE A 424 -35.12 2.94 17.95
N THR A 425 -34.96 2.19 16.87
CA THR A 425 -34.80 0.73 16.91
C THR A 425 -33.33 0.35 16.93
N GLU A 426 -32.47 1.13 16.27
CA GLU A 426 -31.05 0.83 16.12
C GLU A 426 -30.19 2.08 16.18
N ILE A 427 -29.02 1.95 16.81
CA ILE A 427 -27.96 2.97 16.81
C ILE A 427 -26.73 2.38 16.16
N MET A 428 -26.23 3.02 15.10
CA MET A 428 -25.15 2.51 14.25
C MET A 428 -23.91 3.39 14.38
N TYR A 429 -22.74 2.78 14.55
CA TYR A 429 -21.44 3.42 14.42
C TYR A 429 -20.73 2.82 13.22
N LYS A 430 -20.16 3.66 12.35
CA LYS A 430 -19.47 3.23 11.14
C LYS A 430 -18.18 4.03 10.92
N ASN A 431 -17.15 3.36 10.41
CA ASN A 431 -15.87 3.94 10.02
C ASN A 431 -15.36 3.20 8.77
N TYR A 432 -15.66 3.77 7.61
CA TYR A 432 -15.28 3.24 6.29
C TYR A 432 -14.47 4.31 5.55
N PRO A 433 -13.16 4.44 5.85
CA PRO A 433 -12.34 5.43 5.17
C PRO A 433 -12.13 5.02 3.72
N GLU A 434 -12.63 5.83 2.80
CA GLU A 434 -12.44 5.64 1.36
C GLU A 434 -11.32 6.54 0.85
N SER A 435 -10.29 5.97 0.22
CA SER A 435 -9.17 6.74 -0.30
C SER A 435 -9.58 7.73 -1.41
N ASP A 436 -8.98 8.91 -1.41
CA ASP A 436 -9.04 9.84 -2.54
C ASP A 436 -8.03 9.39 -3.60
N ARG A 437 -8.50 8.63 -4.60
CA ARG A 437 -7.69 8.02 -5.66
C ARG A 437 -7.27 8.98 -6.78
N ARG A 438 -7.13 10.27 -6.47
CA ARG A 438 -6.83 11.32 -7.46
C ARG A 438 -5.36 11.60 -7.59
#